data_AF-K1TJW7-F1
#
_entry.id   AF-K1TJW7-F1
#
_cell.length_a   1.000
_cell.length_b   1.000
_cell.length_c   1.000
_cell.angle_alpha   90.00
_cell.angle_beta   90.00
_cell.angle_gamma   90.00
#
_symmetry.space_group_name_H-M   'P 1'
#
loop_
_entity.id
_entity.type
_entity.pdbx_description
1 polymer ?
#
loop_
_entity_poly.entity_id
_entity_poly.type
_entity_poly.pdbx_seq_one_letter_code
_entity_poly.pdbx_strand_id
1 'polypeptide(L)'
;EIVIDKNVQLELGYQLNIGDTITLPTAGSKTEDFIITGFTDNVETGTFYFYVSPAYAEQGVLLSDIPYSALIRVNGATEMGLIDFENTVYRLALSQDISRNQLYFNSKFCSSLISGSGMGGVLLATLFIAFSSGIVIYSVFYLSVSNQVSQIGQLKTIGMTEKQIKRMIRKEGYRFCLFGIPAGITVGIIFAYLLEPNGITIINAIATSIFAIILGIIIVQISVYKPAQIASNISPIEATKYVGNDPELKESRVRNRKNHIRLSPYSLAVLSEKQNRKKHNLTIASLAIGGILFMVGATFISSWNPDSFARMGNLEDGEYYI
;
A
#
# COMPACT_ATOMS: atom_id res chain seq x y z
N GLU A 1 -36.00 14.86 28.43
CA GLU A 1 -34.95 13.92 28.88
C GLU A 1 -34.14 13.49 27.67
N ILE A 2 -32.82 13.42 27.81
CA ILE A 2 -31.89 13.08 26.72
C ILE A 2 -30.80 12.14 27.22
N VAL A 3 -30.40 11.21 26.37
CA VAL A 3 -29.21 10.37 26.58
C VAL A 3 -28.14 10.84 25.60
N ILE A 4 -26.95 11.11 26.10
CA ILE A 4 -25.85 11.69 25.32
C ILE A 4 -24.64 10.76 25.28
N ASP A 5 -23.86 10.84 24.22
CA ASP A 5 -22.59 10.12 24.13
C ASP A 5 -21.59 10.71 25.13
N LYS A 6 -20.87 9.84 25.85
CA LYS A 6 -19.84 10.23 26.81
C LYS A 6 -18.73 11.08 26.18
N ASN A 7 -18.44 10.86 24.90
CA ASN A 7 -17.41 11.60 24.16
C ASN A 7 -17.80 13.06 23.91
N VAL A 8 -19.09 13.42 23.97
CA VAL A 8 -19.56 14.82 23.88
C VAL A 8 -18.97 15.68 25.00
N GLN A 9 -18.70 15.09 26.17
CA GLN A 9 -18.09 15.80 27.29
C GLN A 9 -16.66 16.25 26.99
N LEU A 10 -15.92 15.46 26.19
CA LEU A 10 -14.54 15.79 25.81
C LEU A 10 -14.50 16.98 24.87
N GLU A 11 -15.52 17.15 24.02
CA GLU A 11 -15.59 18.22 23.03
C GLU A 11 -16.15 19.53 23.62
N LEU A 12 -17.11 19.43 24.53
CA LEU A 12 -17.66 20.59 25.24
C LEU A 12 -16.70 21.16 26.29
N GLY A 13 -15.69 20.40 26.73
CA GLY A 13 -14.67 20.85 27.66
C GLY A 13 -15.11 20.94 29.13
N TYR A 14 -16.29 20.40 29.48
CA TYR A 14 -16.79 20.29 30.85
C TYR A 14 -17.46 18.94 31.10
N GLN A 15 -17.36 18.44 32.34
CA GLN A 15 -18.00 17.19 32.74
C GLN A 15 -19.49 17.41 32.97
N LEU A 16 -20.30 16.56 32.35
CA LEU A 16 -21.75 16.52 32.52
C LEU A 16 -22.12 15.34 33.42
N ASN A 17 -23.01 15.57 34.39
CA ASN A 17 -23.57 14.54 35.25
C ASN A 17 -25.02 14.22 34.86
N ILE A 18 -25.49 13.06 35.29
CA ILE A 18 -26.91 12.69 35.17
C ILE A 18 -27.73 13.64 36.04
N GLY A 19 -28.75 14.28 35.45
CA GLY A 19 -29.58 15.30 36.07
C GLY A 19 -29.22 16.73 35.66
N ASP A 20 -28.07 16.95 35.02
CA ASP A 20 -27.69 18.27 34.51
C ASP A 20 -28.55 18.66 33.30
N THR A 21 -28.72 19.96 33.10
CA THR A 21 -29.46 20.51 31.96
C THR A 21 -28.48 20.93 30.86
N ILE A 22 -28.74 20.49 29.63
CA ILE A 22 -27.98 20.87 28.44
C ILE A 22 -28.89 21.61 27.46
N THR A 23 -28.43 22.75 26.97
CA THR A 23 -29.12 23.54 25.94
C THR A 23 -28.56 23.16 24.57
N LEU A 24 -29.41 22.62 23.69
CA LEU A 24 -29.00 22.25 22.34
C LEU A 24 -29.47 23.30 21.31
N PRO A 25 -28.58 23.80 20.43
CA PRO A 25 -28.95 24.71 19.36
C PRO A 25 -29.71 23.97 18.24
N THR A 26 -30.79 24.59 17.74
CA THR A 26 -31.68 24.04 16.72
C THR A 26 -31.42 24.69 15.36
N ALA A 27 -31.70 23.96 14.28
CA ALA A 27 -31.82 24.53 12.94
C ALA A 27 -32.87 25.66 12.96
N GLY A 28 -32.45 26.90 12.67
CA GLY A 28 -33.34 28.08 12.70
C GLY A 28 -33.26 28.97 13.94
N SER A 29 -32.17 28.93 14.71
CA SER A 29 -31.85 29.87 15.82
C SER A 29 -32.69 29.71 17.10
N LYS A 30 -33.33 28.55 17.29
CA LYS A 30 -34.04 28.22 18.55
C LYS A 30 -33.16 27.34 19.44
N THR A 31 -33.36 27.41 20.75
CA THR A 31 -32.64 26.59 21.74
C THR A 31 -33.65 25.92 22.66
N GLU A 32 -33.46 24.63 22.95
CA GLU A 32 -34.26 23.91 23.95
C GLU A 32 -33.35 23.24 25.00
N ASP A 33 -33.86 23.21 26.22
CA ASP A 33 -33.19 22.67 27.39
C ASP A 33 -33.61 21.22 27.64
N PHE A 34 -32.62 20.34 27.76
CA PHE A 34 -32.84 18.91 28.03
C PHE A 34 -32.14 18.49 29.32
N ILE A 35 -32.84 17.69 30.14
CA ILE A 35 -32.25 17.03 31.30
C ILE A 35 -31.56 15.74 30.86
N ILE A 36 -30.29 15.57 31.22
CA ILE A 36 -29.49 14.39 30.89
C ILE A 36 -29.91 13.23 31.80
N THR A 37 -30.36 12.13 31.22
CA THR A 37 -30.81 10.94 31.96
C THR A 37 -29.88 9.75 31.84
N GLY A 38 -28.90 9.79 30.93
CA GLY A 38 -27.91 8.73 30.81
C GLY A 38 -26.80 9.03 29.81
N PHE A 39 -25.79 8.16 29.81
CA PHE A 39 -24.67 8.21 28.88
C PHE A 39 -24.57 6.92 28.07
N THR A 40 -24.26 7.04 26.78
CA THR A 40 -23.90 5.89 25.94
C THR A 40 -22.38 5.80 25.77
N ASP A 41 -21.85 4.58 25.87
CA ASP A 41 -20.46 4.26 25.54
C ASP A 41 -20.37 3.85 24.05
N ASN A 42 -20.53 4.82 23.14
CA ASN A 42 -20.32 4.55 21.71
C ASN A 42 -18.83 4.69 21.37
N VAL A 43 -18.37 3.81 20.49
CA VAL A 43 -16.98 3.76 20.04
C VAL A 43 -16.74 4.88 19.04
N GLU A 44 -15.74 5.72 19.30
CA GLU A 44 -15.16 6.80 18.49
C GLU A 44 -15.67 6.87 17.03
N THR A 45 -16.86 7.43 16.86
CA THR A 45 -17.30 8.00 15.59
C THR A 45 -17.23 9.50 15.77
N GLY A 46 -16.64 10.23 14.81
CA GLY A 46 -16.65 11.71 14.78
C GLY A 46 -18.05 12.31 14.58
N THR A 47 -19.09 11.63 15.06
CA THR A 47 -20.50 11.97 15.02
C THR A 47 -21.08 11.54 16.37
N PHE A 48 -21.67 12.49 17.09
CA PHE A 48 -22.31 12.24 18.38
C PHE A 48 -23.80 12.01 18.19
N TYR A 49 -24.29 10.91 18.75
CA TYR A 49 -25.72 10.60 18.73
C TYR A 49 -26.39 11.10 20.00
N PHE A 50 -27.52 11.79 19.82
CA PHE A 50 -28.41 12.19 20.89
C PHE A 50 -29.67 11.32 20.83
N TYR A 51 -30.04 10.71 21.95
CA TYR A 51 -31.26 9.90 22.03
C TYR A 51 -32.29 10.63 22.88
N VAL A 52 -33.51 10.76 22.34
CA VAL A 52 -34.64 11.42 22.99
C VAL A 52 -35.80 10.44 23.18
N SER A 53 -36.72 10.78 24.07
CA SER A 53 -37.94 9.99 24.27
C SER A 53 -38.82 9.96 23.02
N PRO A 54 -39.54 8.86 22.73
CA PRO A 54 -40.48 8.78 21.61
C PRO A 54 -41.56 9.88 21.64
N ALA A 55 -42.07 10.22 22.82
CA ALA A 55 -43.07 11.29 22.98
C ALA A 55 -42.55 12.66 22.52
N TYR A 56 -41.27 12.95 22.80
CA TYR A 56 -40.62 14.17 22.31
C TYR A 56 -40.30 14.12 20.82
N ALA A 57 -39.98 12.94 20.26
CA ALA A 57 -39.78 12.80 18.83
C ALA A 57 -41.07 13.10 18.03
N GLU A 58 -42.23 12.70 18.55
CA GLU A 58 -43.53 12.91 17.88
C GLU A 58 -44.13 14.32 18.07
N GLN A 59 -43.95 14.92 19.25
CA GLN A 59 -44.62 16.17 19.64
C GLN A 59 -43.67 17.34 19.87
N GLY A 60 -42.35 17.08 19.89
CA GLY A 60 -41.33 18.08 20.16
C GLY A 60 -41.09 18.99 18.96
N VAL A 61 -40.86 20.26 19.26
CA VAL A 61 -40.66 21.34 18.26
C VAL A 61 -39.45 21.06 17.34
N LEU A 62 -38.48 20.27 17.81
CA LEU A 62 -37.23 19.98 17.12
C LEU A 62 -37.32 18.82 16.13
N LEU A 63 -38.24 17.87 16.34
CA LEU A 63 -38.29 16.59 15.62
C LEU A 63 -39.62 16.30 14.93
N SER A 64 -40.69 17.06 15.24
CA SER A 64 -42.03 16.81 14.69
C SER A 64 -42.10 16.85 13.16
N ASP A 65 -41.27 17.67 12.52
CA ASP A 65 -41.24 17.86 11.06
C ASP A 65 -40.18 16.99 10.36
N ILE A 66 -39.41 16.20 11.12
CA ILE A 66 -38.31 15.40 10.58
C ILE A 66 -38.84 14.00 10.21
N PRO A 67 -38.64 13.53 8.96
CA PRO A 67 -39.11 12.21 8.56
C PRO A 67 -38.37 11.09 9.31
N TYR A 68 -39.13 10.05 9.69
CA TYR A 68 -38.56 8.87 10.33
C TYR A 68 -37.65 8.11 9.37
N SER A 69 -36.43 7.81 9.82
CA SER A 69 -35.52 6.88 9.14
C SER A 69 -35.47 5.56 9.90
N ALA A 70 -35.83 4.46 9.23
CA ALA A 70 -35.75 3.13 9.81
C ALA A 70 -34.42 2.46 9.43
N LEU A 71 -33.64 2.03 10.43
CA LEU A 71 -32.44 1.23 10.21
C LEU A 71 -32.84 -0.24 10.05
N ILE A 72 -32.67 -0.77 8.84
CA ILE A 72 -33.02 -2.16 8.51
C ILE A 72 -31.74 -2.98 8.35
N ARG A 73 -31.64 -4.08 9.09
CA ARG A 73 -30.59 -5.10 8.90
C ARG A 73 -31.18 -6.29 8.15
N VAL A 74 -30.65 -6.57 6.96
CA VAL A 74 -31.04 -7.73 6.17
C VAL A 74 -30.28 -8.96 6.65
N ASN A 75 -31.00 -10.02 6.99
CA ASN A 75 -30.40 -11.28 7.42
C ASN A 75 -29.77 -12.02 6.21
N GLY A 76 -28.58 -12.59 6.40
CA GLY A 76 -27.83 -13.28 5.33
C GLY A 76 -27.17 -12.37 4.30
N ALA A 77 -27.20 -11.05 4.47
CA ALA A 77 -26.66 -10.10 3.50
C ALA A 77 -25.15 -10.25 3.23
N THR A 78 -24.39 -10.80 4.18
CA THR A 78 -22.94 -11.02 4.05
C THR A 78 -22.57 -12.09 3.02
N GLU A 79 -23.50 -12.99 2.69
CA GLU A 79 -23.29 -14.06 1.71
C GLU A 79 -23.79 -13.69 0.31
N MET A 80 -24.44 -12.54 0.17
CA MET A 80 -25.03 -12.06 -1.09
C MET A 80 -24.02 -11.24 -1.89
N GLY A 81 -24.06 -11.32 -3.22
CA GLY A 81 -23.38 -10.33 -4.06
C GLY A 81 -24.08 -8.96 -4.00
N LEU A 82 -23.37 -7.86 -4.31
CA LEU A 82 -23.95 -6.50 -4.26
C LEU A 82 -25.30 -6.41 -5.01
N ILE A 83 -25.34 -6.95 -6.24
CA ILE A 83 -26.52 -6.90 -7.11
C ILE A 83 -27.68 -7.68 -6.47
N ASP A 84 -27.39 -8.85 -5.90
CA ASP A 84 -28.41 -9.69 -5.26
C ASP A 84 -28.94 -9.05 -3.98
N PHE A 85 -28.05 -8.43 -3.20
CA PHE A 85 -28.40 -7.67 -2.01
C PHE A 85 -29.30 -6.48 -2.35
N GLU A 86 -28.89 -5.63 -3.29
CA GLU A 86 -29.69 -4.48 -3.73
C GLU A 86 -31.07 -4.91 -4.24
N ASN A 87 -31.12 -5.93 -5.10
CA ASN A 87 -32.38 -6.46 -5.62
C ASN A 87 -33.29 -7.02 -4.51
N THR A 88 -32.71 -7.67 -3.50
CA THR A 88 -33.47 -8.17 -2.34
C THR A 88 -34.07 -7.02 -1.54
N VAL A 89 -33.29 -5.98 -1.27
CA VAL A 89 -33.77 -4.78 -0.56
C VAL A 89 -34.84 -4.06 -1.37
N TYR A 90 -34.64 -3.88 -2.69
CA TYR A 90 -35.65 -3.26 -3.55
C TYR A 90 -36.96 -4.04 -3.58
N ARG A 91 -36.91 -5.38 -3.60
CA ARG A 91 -38.11 -6.22 -3.54
C ARG A 91 -38.84 -6.11 -2.21
N LEU A 92 -38.11 -6.06 -1.09
CA LEU A 92 -38.68 -5.84 0.23
C LEU A 92 -39.34 -4.47 0.34
N ALA A 93 -38.67 -3.42 -0.15
CA ALA A 93 -39.20 -2.07 -0.15
C ALA A 93 -40.49 -1.94 -0.98
N LEU A 94 -40.49 -2.51 -2.20
CA LEU A 94 -41.69 -2.53 -3.06
C LEU A 94 -42.86 -3.28 -2.42
N SER A 95 -42.61 -4.31 -1.62
CA SER A 95 -43.68 -5.03 -0.90
C SER A 95 -44.35 -4.18 0.20
N GLN A 96 -43.70 -3.11 0.64
CA GLN A 96 -44.17 -2.19 1.67
C GLN A 96 -44.52 -0.81 1.08
N ASP A 97 -44.65 -0.70 -0.25
CA ASP A 97 -44.94 0.54 -0.97
C ASP A 97 -43.90 1.66 -0.75
N ILE A 98 -42.65 1.28 -0.43
CA ILE A 98 -41.53 2.22 -0.24
C ILE A 98 -40.83 2.44 -1.58
N SER A 99 -40.70 3.70 -1.98
CA SER A 99 -40.07 4.08 -3.24
C SER A 99 -38.54 3.99 -3.16
N ARG A 100 -37.89 3.69 -4.30
CA ARG A 100 -36.42 3.51 -4.35
C ARG A 100 -35.62 4.72 -3.86
N ASN A 101 -36.16 5.93 -4.03
CA ASN A 101 -35.53 7.19 -3.60
C ASN A 101 -35.50 7.36 -2.07
N GLN A 102 -36.26 6.56 -1.32
CA GLN A 102 -36.28 6.58 0.15
C GLN A 102 -35.32 5.56 0.77
N LEU A 103 -34.63 4.77 -0.07
CA LEU A 103 -33.69 3.75 0.39
C LEU A 103 -32.27 4.30 0.40
N TYR A 104 -31.66 4.26 1.58
CA TYR A 104 -30.26 4.61 1.77
C TYR A 104 -29.47 3.38 2.14
N PHE A 105 -28.51 3.03 1.28
CA PHE A 105 -27.62 1.90 1.50
C PHE A 105 -26.36 2.35 2.23
N ASN A 106 -25.87 1.49 3.13
CA ASN A 106 -24.56 1.70 3.72
C ASN A 106 -23.49 1.46 2.64
N SER A 107 -22.87 2.55 2.15
CA SER A 107 -21.87 2.50 1.08
C SER A 107 -20.67 1.63 1.42
N LYS A 108 -20.21 1.63 2.68
CA LYS A 108 -19.11 0.79 3.17
C LYS A 108 -19.49 -0.69 3.11
N PHE A 109 -20.70 -1.04 3.54
CA PHE A 109 -21.21 -2.42 3.42
C PHE A 109 -21.39 -2.83 1.95
N CYS A 110 -22.03 -2.02 1.12
CA CYS A 110 -22.18 -2.32 -0.31
C CYS A 110 -20.82 -2.50 -0.99
N SER A 111 -19.83 -1.66 -0.67
CA SER A 111 -18.46 -1.80 -1.18
C SER A 111 -17.79 -3.10 -0.73
N SER A 112 -18.11 -3.61 0.46
CA SER A 112 -17.63 -4.90 0.95
C SER A 112 -18.25 -6.11 0.23
N LEU A 113 -19.46 -5.95 -0.31
CA LEU A 113 -20.13 -6.97 -1.14
C LEU A 113 -19.62 -6.99 -2.59
N ILE A 114 -18.95 -5.93 -3.04
CA ILE A 114 -18.26 -5.92 -4.33
C ILE A 114 -17.00 -6.77 -4.21
N SER A 115 -17.15 -8.06 -4.50
CA SER A 115 -16.04 -8.99 -4.63
C SER A 115 -15.09 -8.53 -5.76
N GLY A 116 -13.98 -7.87 -5.42
CA GLY A 116 -12.83 -7.68 -6.31
C GLY A 116 -12.44 -6.25 -6.71
N SER A 117 -13.25 -5.21 -6.45
CA SER A 117 -12.94 -3.83 -6.93
C SER A 117 -11.70 -3.22 -6.25
N GLY A 118 -11.54 -3.40 -4.94
CA GLY A 118 -10.33 -3.01 -4.20
C GLY A 118 -9.16 -3.98 -4.39
N MET A 119 -9.44 -5.28 -4.51
CA MET A 119 -8.42 -6.31 -4.68
C MET A 119 -7.64 -6.19 -5.99
N GLY A 120 -8.31 -5.82 -7.09
CA GLY A 120 -7.66 -5.64 -8.38
C GLY A 120 -6.56 -4.56 -8.34
N GLY A 121 -6.83 -3.42 -7.71
CA GLY A 121 -5.85 -2.35 -7.55
C GLY A 121 -4.65 -2.77 -6.71
N VAL A 122 -4.88 -3.45 -5.58
CA VAL A 122 -3.82 -3.96 -4.70
C VAL A 122 -2.97 -5.01 -5.41
N LEU A 123 -3.59 -5.91 -6.18
CA LEU A 123 -2.86 -6.93 -6.96
C LEU A 123 -1.98 -6.31 -8.05
N LEU A 124 -2.50 -5.33 -8.78
CA LEU A 124 -1.72 -4.62 -9.81
C LEU A 124 -0.55 -3.86 -9.20
N ALA A 125 -0.78 -3.15 -8.09
CA ALA A 125 0.29 -2.46 -7.36
C ALA A 125 1.36 -3.44 -6.87
N THR A 126 0.93 -4.58 -6.29
CA THR A 126 1.84 -5.64 -5.83
C THR A 126 2.68 -6.20 -6.98
N LEU A 127 2.06 -6.46 -8.13
CA LEU A 127 2.75 -6.98 -9.32
C LEU A 127 3.76 -5.96 -9.86
N PHE A 128 3.42 -4.68 -9.86
CA PHE A 128 4.31 -3.60 -10.30
C PHE A 128 5.53 -3.47 -9.37
N ILE A 129 5.32 -3.49 -8.05
CA ILE A 129 6.39 -3.46 -7.05
C ILE A 129 7.27 -4.71 -7.16
N ALA A 130 6.66 -5.89 -7.34
CA ALA A 130 7.35 -7.15 -7.56
C ALA A 130 8.25 -7.12 -8.82
N PHE A 131 7.74 -6.59 -9.92
CA PHE A 131 8.50 -6.45 -11.16
C PHE A 131 9.66 -5.47 -11.01
N SER A 132 9.40 -4.29 -10.44
CA SER A 132 10.39 -3.26 -10.15
C SER A 132 11.54 -3.77 -9.28
N SER A 133 11.21 -4.39 -8.14
CA SER A 133 12.20 -4.99 -7.25
C SER A 133 13.00 -6.11 -7.93
N GLY A 134 12.37 -6.92 -8.77
CA GLY A 134 13.05 -7.93 -9.58
C GLY A 134 14.17 -7.37 -10.46
N ILE A 135 13.96 -6.20 -11.08
CA ILE A 135 14.98 -5.52 -11.91
C ILE A 135 16.13 -5.00 -11.06
N VAL A 136 15.84 -4.43 -9.89
CA VAL A 136 16.86 -3.94 -8.96
C VAL A 136 17.72 -5.10 -8.47
N ILE A 137 17.09 -6.21 -8.03
CA ILE A 137 17.79 -7.42 -7.60
C ILE A 137 18.68 -7.96 -8.72
N TYR A 138 18.14 -8.06 -9.95
CA TYR A 138 18.92 -8.49 -11.12
C TYR A 138 20.16 -7.61 -11.30
N SER A 139 20.03 -6.30 -11.13
CA SER A 139 21.12 -5.35 -11.31
C SER A 139 22.21 -5.50 -10.25
N VAL A 140 21.82 -5.67 -8.99
CA VAL A 140 22.76 -5.93 -7.89
C VAL A 140 23.52 -7.24 -8.12
N PHE A 141 22.84 -8.33 -8.46
CA PHE A 141 23.50 -9.61 -8.73
C PHE A 141 24.39 -9.56 -9.98
N TYR A 142 23.96 -8.85 -11.03
CA TYR A 142 24.80 -8.64 -12.22
C TYR A 142 26.09 -7.90 -11.86
N LEU A 143 25.99 -6.83 -11.07
CA LEU A 143 27.15 -6.08 -10.59
C LEU A 143 28.06 -6.95 -9.71
N SER A 144 27.49 -7.71 -8.79
CA SER A 144 28.23 -8.63 -7.92
C SER A 144 29.01 -9.68 -8.73
N VAL A 145 28.36 -10.31 -9.71
CA VAL A 145 29.01 -11.28 -10.61
C VAL A 145 30.10 -10.60 -11.45
N SER A 146 29.82 -9.41 -12.00
CA SER A 146 30.79 -8.67 -12.82
C SER A 146 32.04 -8.26 -12.03
N ASN A 147 31.91 -8.00 -10.73
CA ASN A 147 33.05 -7.65 -9.87
C ASN A 147 33.84 -8.90 -9.44
N GLN A 148 33.23 -10.08 -9.43
CA GLN A 148 33.85 -11.35 -9.02
C GLN A 148 34.33 -12.23 -10.19
N VAL A 149 34.40 -11.69 -11.42
CA VAL A 149 34.81 -12.44 -12.62
C VAL A 149 36.14 -13.17 -12.43
N SER A 150 37.14 -12.49 -11.85
CA SER A 150 38.46 -13.08 -11.59
C SER A 150 38.38 -14.25 -10.59
N GLN A 151 37.63 -14.09 -9.50
CA GLN A 151 37.44 -15.14 -8.49
C GLN A 151 36.70 -16.35 -9.06
N ILE A 152 35.65 -16.12 -9.86
CA ILE A 152 34.91 -17.19 -10.56
C ILE A 152 35.85 -17.92 -11.55
N GLY A 153 36.73 -17.19 -12.22
CA GLY A 153 37.79 -17.74 -13.06
C GLY A 153 38.73 -18.67 -12.30
N GLN A 154 39.23 -18.22 -11.15
CA GLN A 154 40.10 -19.03 -10.27
C GLN A 154 39.40 -20.30 -9.81
N LEU A 155 38.14 -20.22 -9.39
CA LEU A 155 37.35 -21.40 -9.01
C LEU A 155 37.21 -22.39 -10.18
N LYS A 156 36.98 -21.91 -11.40
CA LYS A 156 36.96 -22.77 -12.59
C LYS A 156 38.32 -23.38 -12.90
N THR A 157 39.44 -22.67 -12.67
CA THR A 157 40.78 -23.26 -12.85
C THR A 157 41.07 -24.40 -11.90
N ILE A 158 40.52 -24.34 -10.68
CA ILE A 158 40.61 -25.41 -9.67
C ILE A 158 39.67 -26.59 -10.01
N GLY A 159 38.83 -26.46 -11.04
CA GLY A 159 37.97 -27.53 -11.55
C GLY A 159 36.49 -27.40 -11.19
N MET A 160 36.05 -26.24 -10.69
CA MET A 160 34.64 -26.02 -10.39
C MET A 160 33.78 -26.03 -11.67
N THR A 161 32.72 -26.86 -11.66
CA THR A 161 31.80 -27.00 -12.81
C THR A 161 30.83 -25.82 -12.91
N GLU A 162 30.31 -25.58 -14.12
CA GLU A 162 29.29 -24.54 -14.36
C GLU A 162 28.03 -24.71 -13.50
N LYS A 163 27.63 -25.97 -13.26
CA LYS A 163 26.48 -26.30 -12.41
C LYS A 163 26.73 -25.92 -10.95
N GLN A 164 27.95 -26.13 -10.45
CA GLN A 164 28.32 -25.72 -9.09
C GLN A 164 28.31 -24.20 -8.95
N ILE A 165 28.77 -23.45 -9.96
CA ILE A 165 28.78 -21.97 -9.92
C ILE A 165 27.36 -21.42 -9.88
N LYS A 166 26.48 -21.93 -10.76
CA LYS A 166 25.05 -21.54 -10.74
C LYS A 166 24.42 -21.83 -9.38
N ARG A 167 24.70 -23.00 -8.80
CA ARG A 167 24.15 -23.40 -7.50
C ARG A 167 24.70 -22.54 -6.36
N MET A 168 25.97 -22.15 -6.41
CA MET A 168 26.58 -21.24 -5.43
C MET A 168 25.86 -19.88 -5.42
N ILE A 169 25.72 -19.25 -6.58
CA ILE A 169 25.07 -17.94 -6.71
C ILE A 169 23.59 -18.02 -6.32
N ARG A 170 22.88 -19.09 -6.69
CA ARG A 170 21.49 -19.28 -6.25
C ARG A 170 21.36 -19.48 -4.74
N LYS A 171 22.30 -20.17 -4.10
CA LYS A 171 22.35 -20.32 -2.64
C LYS A 171 22.62 -18.98 -1.94
N GLU A 172 23.44 -18.13 -2.53
CA GLU A 172 23.63 -16.77 -2.05
C GLU A 172 22.32 -15.97 -2.09
N GLY A 173 21.58 -16.06 -3.19
CA GLY A 173 20.21 -15.52 -3.30
C GLY A 173 19.27 -16.03 -2.21
N TYR A 174 19.29 -17.34 -1.90
CA TYR A 174 18.49 -17.89 -0.81
C TYR A 174 18.87 -17.35 0.57
N ARG A 175 20.16 -17.11 0.83
CA ARG A 175 20.60 -16.47 2.09
C ARG A 175 20.05 -15.07 2.23
N PHE A 176 20.02 -14.29 1.13
CA PHE A 176 19.38 -12.98 1.15
C PHE A 176 17.87 -13.08 1.40
N CYS A 177 17.17 -14.07 0.83
CA CYS A 177 15.75 -14.30 1.15
C CYS A 177 15.53 -14.60 2.64
N LEU A 178 16.41 -15.38 3.26
CA LEU A 178 16.28 -15.79 4.66
C LEU A 178 16.27 -14.59 5.63
N PHE A 179 17.00 -13.52 5.32
CA PHE A 179 17.06 -12.32 6.16
C PHE A 179 16.11 -11.22 5.65
N GLY A 180 16.03 -11.02 4.33
CA GLY A 180 15.27 -9.93 3.73
C GLY A 180 13.76 -10.11 3.84
N ILE A 181 13.25 -11.34 3.64
CA ILE A 181 11.80 -11.59 3.65
C ILE A 181 11.22 -11.43 5.06
N PRO A 182 11.78 -12.04 6.13
CA PRO A 182 11.27 -11.83 7.48
C PRO A 182 11.35 -10.38 7.93
N ALA A 183 12.45 -9.68 7.61
CA ALA A 183 12.59 -8.26 7.92
C ALA A 183 11.51 -7.42 7.20
N GLY A 184 11.28 -7.67 5.90
CA GLY A 184 10.27 -6.97 5.12
C GLY A 184 8.84 -7.22 5.61
N ILE A 185 8.51 -8.47 5.96
CA ILE A 185 7.19 -8.81 6.53
C ILE A 185 7.00 -8.14 7.89
N THR A 186 8.03 -8.15 8.74
CA THR A 186 7.96 -7.52 10.07
C THR A 186 7.67 -6.02 9.94
N VAL A 187 8.42 -5.33 9.07
CA VAL A 187 8.20 -3.90 8.81
C VAL A 187 6.81 -3.66 8.20
N GLY A 188 6.38 -4.50 7.25
CA GLY A 188 5.05 -4.39 6.63
C GLY A 188 3.91 -4.53 7.63
N ILE A 189 4.01 -5.48 8.58
CA ILE A 189 3.02 -5.67 9.64
C ILE A 189 3.01 -4.45 10.58
N ILE A 190 4.17 -3.91 10.95
CA ILE A 190 4.26 -2.71 11.80
C ILE A 190 3.56 -1.52 11.12
N PHE A 191 3.82 -1.28 9.84
CA PHE A 191 3.16 -0.21 9.09
C PHE A 191 1.65 -0.44 8.98
N ALA A 192 1.21 -1.67 8.68
CA ALA A 192 -0.20 -1.99 8.62
C ALA A 192 -0.91 -1.72 9.97
N TYR A 193 -0.24 -2.07 11.08
CA TYR A 193 -0.79 -1.84 12.43
C TYR A 193 -0.88 -0.36 12.77
N LEU A 194 0.07 0.45 12.31
CA LEU A 194 0.07 1.89 12.51
C LEU A 194 -1.03 2.60 11.70
N LEU A 195 -1.37 2.07 10.52
CA LEU A 195 -2.40 2.62 9.64
C LEU A 195 -3.82 2.24 10.09
N GLU A 196 -4.07 0.98 10.42
CA GLU A 196 -5.39 0.50 10.84
C GLU A 196 -5.26 -0.67 11.85
N PRO A 197 -5.19 -0.39 13.16
CA PRO A 197 -4.96 -1.41 14.19
C PRO A 197 -6.04 -2.51 14.20
N ASN A 198 -7.28 -2.14 13.90
CA ASN A 198 -8.44 -3.04 13.93
C ASN A 198 -8.61 -3.85 12.64
N GLY A 199 -7.87 -3.53 11.57
CA GLY A 199 -7.95 -4.22 10.27
C GLY A 199 -7.17 -5.53 10.21
N ILE A 200 -6.28 -5.80 11.19
CA ILE A 200 -5.37 -6.95 11.16
C ILE A 200 -5.98 -8.13 11.92
N THR A 201 -6.50 -9.11 11.17
CA THR A 201 -6.81 -10.43 11.73
C THR A 201 -5.60 -11.35 11.60
N ILE A 202 -5.32 -12.16 12.63
CA ILE A 202 -4.19 -13.12 12.65
C ILE A 202 -4.20 -14.04 11.42
N ILE A 203 -5.37 -14.52 11.02
CA ILE A 203 -5.53 -15.40 9.86
C ILE A 203 -5.09 -14.70 8.56
N ASN A 204 -5.53 -13.47 8.36
CA ASN A 204 -5.18 -12.67 7.17
C ASN A 204 -3.69 -12.30 7.17
N ALA A 205 -3.11 -11.98 8.33
CA ALA A 205 -1.69 -11.71 8.47
C ALA A 205 -0.82 -12.93 8.11
N ILE A 206 -1.21 -14.13 8.55
CA ILE A 206 -0.51 -15.37 8.20
C ILE A 206 -0.66 -15.66 6.70
N ALA A 207 -1.86 -15.56 6.14
CA ALA A 207 -2.11 -15.84 4.73
C ALA A 207 -1.32 -14.90 3.81
N THR A 208 -1.33 -13.60 4.08
CA THR A 208 -0.57 -12.58 3.33
C THR A 208 0.94 -12.75 3.49
N SER A 209 1.42 -13.12 4.68
CA SER A 209 2.83 -13.43 4.91
C SER A 209 3.31 -14.64 4.10
N ILE A 210 2.54 -15.72 4.08
CA ILE A 210 2.87 -16.91 3.26
C ILE A 210 2.92 -16.53 1.78
N PHE A 211 1.94 -15.76 1.29
CA PHE A 211 1.93 -15.28 -0.07
C PHE A 211 3.17 -14.42 -0.40
N ALA A 212 3.53 -13.48 0.48
CA ALA A 212 4.72 -12.64 0.33
C ALA A 212 6.03 -13.46 0.33
N ILE A 213 6.13 -14.49 1.18
CA ILE A 213 7.29 -15.41 1.20
C ILE A 213 7.43 -16.12 -0.14
N ILE A 214 6.35 -16.74 -0.63
CA ILE A 214 6.36 -17.49 -1.89
C ILE A 214 6.74 -16.56 -3.05
N LEU A 215 6.06 -15.42 -3.15
CA LEU A 215 6.27 -14.45 -4.21
C LEU A 215 7.69 -13.85 -4.16
N GLY A 216 8.19 -13.50 -2.98
CA GLY A 216 9.55 -12.99 -2.79
C GLY A 216 10.63 -13.99 -3.19
N ILE A 217 10.49 -15.27 -2.81
CA ILE A 217 11.43 -16.32 -3.22
C ILE A 217 11.41 -16.49 -4.75
N ILE A 218 10.22 -16.52 -5.36
CA ILE A 218 10.09 -16.66 -6.82
C ILE A 218 10.81 -15.52 -7.55
N ILE A 219 10.56 -14.27 -7.15
CA ILE A 219 11.17 -13.09 -7.77
C ILE A 219 12.69 -13.14 -7.67
N VAL A 220 13.23 -13.40 -6.47
CA VAL A 220 14.68 -13.49 -6.29
C VAL A 220 15.28 -14.60 -7.15
N GLN A 221 14.66 -15.78 -7.21
CA GLN A 221 15.16 -16.87 -8.04
C GLN A 221 15.14 -16.55 -9.54
N ILE A 222 14.09 -15.88 -10.02
CA ILE A 222 13.98 -15.43 -11.42
C ILE A 222 15.06 -14.38 -11.71
N SER A 223 15.23 -13.40 -10.84
CA SER A 223 16.21 -12.32 -11.01
C SER A 223 17.65 -12.83 -10.97
N VAL A 224 17.96 -13.81 -10.12
CA VAL A 224 19.30 -14.39 -9.98
C VAL A 224 19.63 -15.37 -11.11
N TYR A 225 18.64 -15.94 -11.79
CA TYR A 225 18.85 -16.94 -12.82
C TYR A 225 19.77 -16.46 -13.96
N LYS A 226 19.51 -15.27 -14.51
CA LYS A 226 20.30 -14.71 -15.62
C LYS A 226 21.74 -14.35 -15.20
N PRO A 227 22.00 -13.63 -14.09
CA PRO A 227 23.36 -13.38 -13.62
C PRO A 227 24.14 -14.67 -13.30
N ALA A 228 23.48 -15.68 -12.72
CA ALA A 228 24.11 -16.97 -12.45
C ALA A 228 24.51 -17.70 -13.74
N GLN A 229 23.69 -17.61 -14.79
CA GLN A 229 24.01 -18.14 -16.11
C GLN A 229 25.18 -17.40 -16.77
N ILE A 230 25.24 -16.07 -16.60
CA ILE A 230 26.37 -15.26 -17.11
C ILE A 230 27.66 -15.69 -16.40
N ALA A 231 27.64 -15.78 -15.07
CA ALA A 231 28.78 -16.22 -14.27
C ALA A 231 29.31 -17.59 -14.69
N SER A 232 28.40 -18.54 -14.93
CA SER A 232 28.79 -19.91 -15.29
C SER A 232 29.40 -20.01 -16.68
N ASN A 233 29.13 -19.07 -17.58
CA ASN A 233 29.62 -19.11 -18.96
C ASN A 233 30.96 -18.40 -19.12
N ILE A 234 31.49 -17.74 -18.08
CA ILE A 234 32.80 -17.08 -18.12
C ILE A 234 33.89 -18.14 -18.26
N SER A 235 34.78 -17.99 -19.24
CA SER A 235 35.92 -18.92 -19.39
C SER A 235 37.09 -18.54 -18.47
N PRO A 236 37.91 -19.51 -18.01
CA PRO A 236 39.08 -19.23 -17.18
C PRO A 236 40.06 -18.25 -17.82
N ILE A 237 40.27 -18.35 -19.14
CA ILE A 237 41.18 -17.50 -19.90
C ILE A 237 40.64 -16.07 -20.09
N GLU A 238 39.32 -15.90 -20.17
CA GLU A 238 38.72 -14.56 -20.15
C GLU A 238 38.83 -13.93 -18.77
N ALA A 239 38.68 -14.72 -17.71
CA ALA A 239 38.77 -14.23 -16.34
C ALA A 239 40.19 -13.79 -15.95
N THR A 240 41.23 -14.45 -16.45
CA THR A 240 42.62 -14.00 -16.25
C THR A 240 42.96 -12.77 -17.08
N LYS A 241 42.34 -12.62 -18.25
CA LYS A 241 42.39 -11.37 -19.04
C LYS A 241 41.51 -10.27 -18.46
N TYR A 242 40.57 -10.62 -17.59
CA TYR A 242 39.72 -9.69 -16.86
C TYR A 242 40.51 -9.11 -15.68
N VAL A 243 41.49 -8.29 -16.01
CA VAL A 243 42.12 -7.43 -15.02
C VAL A 243 41.10 -6.34 -14.70
N GLY A 244 40.52 -6.44 -13.50
CA GLY A 244 39.44 -5.57 -13.06
C GLY A 244 39.89 -4.12 -13.16
N ASN A 245 39.30 -3.35 -14.07
CA ASN A 245 39.44 -1.90 -14.16
C ASN A 245 40.88 -1.32 -14.06
N ASP A 246 41.96 -2.08 -14.26
CA ASP A 246 43.30 -1.49 -14.28
C ASP A 246 43.49 -0.68 -15.56
N PRO A 247 43.82 0.62 -15.44
CA PRO A 247 44.03 1.50 -16.58
C PRO A 247 45.22 1.07 -17.46
N GLU A 248 46.19 0.33 -16.92
CA GLU A 248 47.45 -0.01 -17.59
C GLU A 248 47.30 -0.92 -18.83
N LEU A 249 46.34 -1.86 -18.84
CA LEU A 249 46.13 -2.73 -20.00
C LEU A 249 45.31 -2.09 -21.13
N LYS A 250 44.62 -0.98 -20.85
CA LYS A 250 43.75 -0.30 -21.83
C LYS A 250 44.52 0.58 -22.82
N GLU A 251 45.75 1.00 -22.52
CA GLU A 251 46.59 1.75 -23.47
C GLU A 251 46.87 0.95 -24.75
N SER A 252 46.99 -0.38 -24.65
CA SER A 252 47.32 -1.24 -25.79
C SER A 252 46.25 -1.31 -26.88
N ARG A 253 44.95 -1.13 -26.55
CA ARG A 253 43.85 -1.13 -27.54
C ARG A 253 43.49 0.25 -28.08
N VAL A 254 43.94 1.33 -27.44
CA VAL A 254 43.68 2.71 -27.88
C VAL A 254 44.65 3.15 -28.98
N ARG A 255 45.76 2.42 -29.19
CA ARG A 255 46.82 2.81 -30.15
C ARG A 255 46.41 2.84 -31.63
N ASN A 256 45.18 2.44 -31.99
CA ASN A 256 44.74 2.34 -33.39
C ASN A 256 43.52 3.17 -33.80
N ARG A 257 43.09 4.16 -33.01
CA ARG A 257 42.18 5.20 -33.51
C ARG A 257 42.88 6.55 -33.49
N LYS A 258 43.41 6.95 -34.65
CA LYS A 258 43.70 8.35 -34.98
C LYS A 258 42.43 9.14 -34.68
N ASN A 259 42.41 9.90 -33.58
CA ASN A 259 41.52 11.04 -33.36
C ASN A 259 42.09 11.87 -32.21
N HIS A 260 42.43 13.13 -32.49
CA HIS A 260 42.89 14.11 -31.53
C HIS A 260 41.72 14.52 -30.62
N ILE A 261 41.42 13.71 -29.61
CA ILE A 261 40.43 14.05 -28.59
C ILE A 261 41.16 14.88 -27.53
N ARG A 262 40.69 16.10 -27.26
CA ARG A 262 41.19 16.90 -26.14
C ARG A 262 40.90 16.16 -24.83
N LEU A 263 41.95 15.75 -24.12
CA LEU A 263 41.88 15.07 -22.83
C LEU A 263 41.45 16.07 -21.74
N SER A 264 40.15 16.32 -21.66
CA SER A 264 39.50 16.96 -20.51
C SER A 264 39.01 15.87 -19.53
N PRO A 265 38.97 16.14 -18.21
CA PRO A 265 38.35 15.23 -17.23
C PRO A 265 36.96 14.76 -17.67
N TYR A 266 36.18 15.65 -18.30
CA TYR A 266 34.86 15.33 -18.85
C TYR A 266 34.93 14.33 -20.01
N SER A 267 35.86 14.54 -20.96
CA SER A 267 36.03 13.64 -22.11
C SER A 267 36.48 12.23 -21.69
N LEU A 268 37.31 12.14 -20.65
CA LEU A 268 37.78 10.88 -20.07
C LEU A 268 36.64 10.14 -19.36
N ALA A 269 35.79 10.87 -18.62
CA ALA A 269 34.60 10.30 -18.00
C ALA A 269 33.64 9.69 -19.06
N VAL A 270 33.30 10.45 -20.09
CA VAL A 270 32.41 10.00 -21.18
C VAL A 270 33.00 8.81 -21.96
N LEU A 271 34.32 8.78 -22.17
CA LEU A 271 34.99 7.64 -22.80
C LEU A 271 34.95 6.38 -21.94
N SER A 272 35.10 6.52 -20.62
CA SER A 272 34.99 5.40 -19.67
C SER A 272 33.57 4.81 -19.67
N GLU A 273 32.56 5.66 -19.77
CA GLU A 273 31.14 5.30 -19.76
C GLU A 273 30.73 4.59 -21.06
N LYS A 274 31.22 5.08 -22.20
CA LYS A 274 30.99 4.46 -23.52
C LYS A 274 31.61 3.07 -23.66
N GLN A 275 32.58 2.68 -22.83
CA GLN A 275 33.18 1.35 -22.85
C GLN A 275 32.41 0.35 -21.98
N ASN A 276 31.74 0.80 -20.92
CA ASN A 276 30.98 -0.05 -19.98
C ASN A 276 29.47 0.14 -20.08
N ARG A 277 28.94 0.38 -21.28
CA ARG A 277 27.53 0.76 -21.51
C ARG A 277 26.51 -0.19 -20.87
N LYS A 278 26.77 -1.50 -20.89
CA LYS A 278 25.84 -2.48 -20.27
C LYS A 278 25.72 -2.28 -18.76
N LYS A 279 26.86 -2.19 -18.05
CA LYS A 279 26.91 -1.99 -16.59
C LYS A 279 26.31 -0.64 -16.19
N HIS A 280 26.68 0.40 -16.94
CA HIS A 280 26.22 1.76 -16.70
C HIS A 280 24.71 1.91 -16.92
N ASN A 281 24.19 1.45 -18.06
CA ASN A 281 22.75 1.51 -18.37
C ASN A 281 21.93 0.71 -17.35
N LEU A 282 22.43 -0.44 -16.88
CA LEU A 282 21.76 -1.24 -15.87
C LEU A 282 21.61 -0.48 -14.55
N THR A 283 22.70 0.16 -14.12
CA THR A 283 22.76 0.88 -12.85
C THR A 283 21.81 2.08 -12.89
N ILE A 284 21.84 2.86 -13.97
CA ILE A 284 20.90 3.98 -14.19
C ILE A 284 19.46 3.48 -14.22
N ALA A 285 19.17 2.41 -14.96
CA ALA A 285 17.82 1.87 -15.04
C ALA A 285 17.31 1.44 -13.65
N SER A 286 18.14 0.76 -12.86
CA SER A 286 17.77 0.34 -11.50
C SER A 286 17.50 1.52 -10.57
N LEU A 287 18.33 2.58 -10.64
CA LEU A 287 18.17 3.79 -9.84
C LEU A 287 16.91 4.56 -10.25
N ALA A 288 16.68 4.68 -11.56
CA ALA A 288 15.51 5.37 -12.12
C ALA A 288 14.21 4.65 -11.71
N ILE A 289 14.16 3.33 -11.80
CA ILE A 289 13.00 2.55 -11.39
C ILE A 289 12.71 2.73 -9.90
N GLY A 290 13.75 2.71 -9.05
CA GLY A 290 13.61 2.98 -7.61
C GLY A 290 13.05 4.39 -7.34
N GLY A 291 13.58 5.40 -8.03
CA GLY A 291 13.12 6.78 -7.91
C GLY A 291 11.68 6.98 -8.40
N ILE A 292 11.32 6.37 -9.52
CA ILE A 292 9.94 6.41 -10.05
C ILE A 292 8.98 5.76 -9.04
N LEU A 293 9.34 4.59 -8.49
CA LEU A 293 8.49 3.90 -7.53
C LEU A 293 8.27 4.73 -6.26
N PHE A 294 9.34 5.36 -5.75
CA PHE A 294 9.24 6.28 -4.63
C PHE A 294 8.34 7.48 -4.94
N MET A 295 8.50 8.09 -6.11
CA MET A 295 7.71 9.25 -6.51
C MET A 295 6.23 8.91 -6.67
N VAL A 296 5.90 7.75 -7.24
CA VAL A 296 4.52 7.27 -7.37
C VAL A 296 3.90 7.06 -5.99
N GLY A 297 4.62 6.44 -5.05
CA GLY A 297 4.15 6.25 -3.68
C GLY A 297 3.92 7.58 -2.94
N ALA A 298 4.88 8.51 -3.03
CA ALA A 298 4.76 9.83 -2.42
C ALA A 298 3.59 10.63 -3.01
N THR A 299 3.43 10.59 -4.34
CA THR A 299 2.32 11.27 -5.03
C THR A 299 0.98 10.69 -4.59
N PHE A 300 0.87 9.36 -4.50
CA PHE A 300 -0.34 8.68 -4.04
C PHE A 300 -0.73 9.12 -2.62
N ILE A 301 0.23 9.15 -1.70
CA ILE A 301 -0.01 9.61 -0.32
C ILE A 301 -0.41 11.09 -0.31
N SER A 302 0.27 11.94 -1.07
CA SER A 302 -0.03 13.39 -1.12
C SER A 302 -1.36 13.71 -1.80
N SER A 303 -1.82 12.84 -2.71
CA SER A 303 -3.09 12.99 -3.40
C SER A 303 -4.27 12.63 -2.51
N TRP A 304 -4.05 11.92 -1.40
CA TRP A 304 -5.11 11.54 -0.49
C TRP A 304 -5.36 12.69 0.48
N ASN A 305 -6.42 13.46 0.24
CA ASN A 305 -6.85 14.54 1.12
C ASN A 305 -7.99 14.04 2.02
N PRO A 306 -7.75 13.84 3.34
CA PRO A 306 -8.75 13.32 4.26
C PRO A 306 -10.00 14.19 4.31
N ASP A 307 -9.83 15.51 4.26
CA ASP A 307 -10.93 16.46 4.33
C ASP A 307 -11.81 16.36 3.07
N SER A 308 -11.20 16.27 1.89
CA SER A 308 -11.96 16.09 0.63
C SER A 308 -12.62 14.73 0.54
N PHE A 309 -12.04 13.69 1.14
CA PHE A 309 -12.65 12.36 1.22
C PHE A 309 -13.81 12.31 2.23
N ALA A 310 -13.68 12.97 3.38
CA ALA A 310 -14.77 13.12 4.35
C ALA A 310 -15.92 13.98 3.80
N ARG A 311 -15.61 14.95 2.93
CA ARG A 311 -16.58 15.77 2.19
C ARG A 311 -17.28 15.02 1.05
N MET A 312 -16.75 13.89 0.58
CA MET A 312 -17.43 13.04 -0.43
C MET A 312 -18.59 12.27 0.23
N GLY A 313 -19.75 12.92 0.37
CA GLY A 313 -20.96 12.34 0.96
C GLY A 313 -21.98 13.40 1.37
N ASN A 314 -22.78 13.13 2.41
CA ASN A 314 -23.88 13.98 2.89
C ASN A 314 -23.46 15.38 3.43
N LEU A 315 -22.17 15.70 3.42
CA LEU A 315 -21.61 16.96 3.95
C LEU A 315 -21.22 17.96 2.86
N GLU A 316 -21.42 17.64 1.57
CA GLU A 316 -21.11 18.55 0.46
C GLU A 316 -21.91 19.87 0.56
N ASP A 317 -23.12 19.83 1.11
CA ASP A 317 -24.00 21.00 1.34
C ASP A 317 -24.17 21.39 2.83
N GLY A 318 -23.42 20.76 3.74
CA GLY A 318 -23.62 20.85 5.20
C GLY A 318 -22.74 21.86 5.94
N GLU A 319 -22.06 22.78 5.25
CA GLU A 319 -21.20 23.78 5.89
C GLU A 319 -22.04 24.81 6.66
N TYR A 320 -22.18 24.62 7.97
CA TYR A 320 -22.44 25.72 8.89
C TYR A 320 -21.12 26.45 9.13
N TYR A 321 -20.94 27.60 8.48
CA TYR A 321 -19.95 28.59 8.90
C TYR A 321 -20.40 29.11 10.28
N ILE A 322 -19.60 28.82 11.31
CA ILE A 322 -19.67 29.52 12.61
C ILE A 322 -19.03 30.90 12.43
#